data_AF-A0A5E7N0I0-F1
#
_entry.id   AF-A0A5E7N0I0-F1
#
_cell.length_a   1.000
_cell.length_b   1.000
_cell.length_c   1.000
_cell.angle_alpha   90.00
_cell.angle_beta   90.00
_cell.angle_gamma   90.00
#
_symmetry.space_group_name_H-M   'P 1'
#
loop_
_entity.id
_entity.type
_entity.pdbx_description
1 polymer ?
#
loop_
_entity_poly.entity_id
_entity_poly.type
_entity_poly.pdbx_seq_one_letter_code
_entity_poly.pdbx_strand_id
1 'polypeptide(L)'
;MSNAHISAMTKRLCGHIDMFSFSSKGRSGRLSDTLHATATVCGECRARLRRLIENPGAGFFPLTLPTLAGRENAVSWAKDIRLKLLRKFGPVMAQLKKSPDPLATAALAAYEMLFKISTALFWIENREFPFDSAWVVFEVEHLMRPRSTSTVRLSGSSAFVYWSQVDRSIIAAAKAAASVVIDVDVVPAAQAVFETHASSQPATAQSIFL
;
A
#
# COMPACT_ATOMS: atom_id res chain seq x y z
N MET A 1 5.97 -16.13 -31.65
CA MET A 1 6.20 -14.72 -31.30
C MET A 1 6.41 -14.61 -29.79
N SER A 2 7.65 -14.48 -29.33
CA SER A 2 8.03 -14.45 -27.92
C SER A 2 7.60 -13.12 -27.26
N ASN A 3 6.86 -13.21 -26.15
CA ASN A 3 6.65 -12.07 -25.27
C ASN A 3 8.00 -11.75 -24.61
N ALA A 4 8.68 -10.70 -25.05
CA ALA A 4 9.85 -10.21 -24.35
C ALA A 4 9.36 -9.57 -23.05
N HIS A 5 9.47 -10.31 -21.95
CA HIS A 5 9.34 -9.75 -20.60
C HIS A 5 10.56 -8.86 -20.36
N ILE A 6 10.35 -7.55 -20.45
CA ILE A 6 11.41 -6.58 -20.16
C ILE A 6 11.29 -6.25 -18.68
N SER A 7 12.35 -6.46 -17.90
CA SER A 7 12.38 -6.02 -16.52
C SER A 7 13.27 -4.79 -16.42
N ALA A 8 12.80 -3.75 -15.74
CA ALA A 8 13.56 -2.52 -15.56
C ALA A 8 13.35 -1.94 -14.15
N MET A 9 14.40 -1.30 -13.65
CA MET A 9 14.37 -0.55 -12.40
C MET A 9 13.45 0.66 -12.53
N THR A 10 12.42 0.71 -11.70
CA THR A 10 11.37 1.75 -11.77
C THR A 10 11.13 2.36 -10.40
N LYS A 11 11.09 3.70 -10.33
CA LYS A 11 10.68 4.41 -9.10
C LYS A 11 9.19 4.14 -8.83
N ARG A 12 8.90 3.69 -7.61
CA ARG A 12 7.58 3.26 -7.16
C ARG A 12 6.86 4.36 -6.39
N LEU A 13 5.58 4.14 -6.06
CA LEU A 13 4.77 5.10 -5.32
C LEU A 13 5.37 5.45 -3.94
N CYS A 14 6.06 4.50 -3.32
CA CYS A 14 6.75 4.66 -2.04
C CYS A 14 8.15 5.30 -2.15
N GLY A 15 8.53 5.85 -3.32
CA GLY A 15 9.83 6.47 -3.53
C GLY A 15 10.98 5.50 -3.84
N HIS A 16 10.89 4.25 -3.41
CA HIS A 16 11.89 3.20 -3.69
C HIS A 16 11.99 2.82 -5.16
N ILE A 17 13.17 2.36 -5.58
CA ILE A 17 13.43 1.78 -6.91
C ILE A 17 13.31 0.27 -6.80
N ASP A 18 12.48 -0.34 -7.65
CA ASP A 18 12.22 -1.78 -7.65
C ASP A 18 12.23 -2.33 -9.08
N MET A 19 12.56 -3.61 -9.22
CA MET A 19 12.53 -4.30 -10.50
C MET A 19 11.07 -4.56 -10.89
N PHE A 20 10.61 -3.94 -11.97
CA PHE A 20 9.26 -4.17 -12.50
C PHE A 20 9.31 -4.85 -13.86
N SER A 21 8.50 -5.91 -14.02
CA SER A 21 8.38 -6.63 -15.29
C SER A 21 7.26 -6.03 -16.14
N PHE A 22 7.65 -5.49 -17.29
CA PHE A 22 6.78 -4.96 -18.33
C PHE A 22 6.39 -6.12 -19.26
N SER A 23 5.09 -6.40 -19.35
CA SER A 23 4.54 -7.49 -20.16
C SER A 23 3.72 -7.00 -21.36
N SER A 24 3.35 -5.71 -21.38
CA SER A 24 2.44 -5.18 -22.38
C SER A 24 3.13 -4.88 -23.72
N LYS A 25 2.43 -5.19 -24.82
CA LYS A 25 2.90 -4.94 -26.19
C LYS A 25 2.60 -3.51 -26.65
N GLY A 26 3.47 -2.95 -27.48
CA GLY A 26 3.29 -1.64 -28.10
C GLY A 26 3.48 -0.46 -27.14
N ARG A 27 3.41 0.76 -27.70
CA ARG A 27 3.67 2.00 -26.96
C ARG A 27 2.62 2.26 -25.88
N SER A 28 1.34 2.03 -26.18
CA SER A 28 0.22 2.21 -25.24
C SER A 28 0.29 1.23 -24.07
N GLY A 29 0.61 -0.03 -24.34
CA GLY A 29 0.81 -1.05 -23.31
C GLY A 29 1.93 -0.70 -22.35
N ARG A 30 3.10 -0.33 -22.88
CA ARG A 30 4.24 0.12 -22.06
C ARG A 30 3.90 1.34 -21.21
N LEU A 31 3.15 2.30 -21.76
CA LEU A 31 2.69 3.46 -21.00
C LEU A 31 1.80 3.04 -19.83
N SER A 32 0.86 2.12 -20.05
CA SER A 32 0.01 1.57 -19.00
C SER A 32 0.81 0.86 -17.91
N ASP A 33 1.79 0.03 -18.29
CA ASP A 33 2.67 -0.68 -17.36
C ASP A 33 3.50 0.31 -16.52
N THR A 34 4.06 1.37 -17.14
CA THR A 34 4.79 2.43 -16.43
C THR A 34 3.88 3.20 -15.47
N LEU A 35 2.66 3.54 -15.89
CA LEU A 35 1.69 4.20 -15.02
C LEU A 35 1.27 3.30 -13.85
N HIS A 36 1.07 2.00 -14.10
CA HIS A 36 0.79 1.05 -13.03
C HIS A 36 1.98 0.94 -12.07
N ALA A 37 3.19 0.87 -12.60
CA ALA A 37 4.40 0.72 -11.80
C ALA A 37 4.65 1.92 -10.88
N THR A 38 4.43 3.13 -11.37
CA THR A 38 4.58 4.37 -10.58
C THR A 38 3.39 4.59 -9.62
N ALA A 39 2.23 3.98 -9.86
CA ALA A 39 1.04 4.09 -9.02
C ALA A 39 0.90 2.96 -7.97
N THR A 40 1.91 2.11 -7.81
CA THR A 40 1.91 0.98 -6.88
C THR A 40 3.18 0.98 -6.02
N VAL A 41 3.09 0.45 -4.80
CA VAL A 41 4.25 0.34 -3.90
C VAL A 41 5.24 -0.72 -4.39
N CYS A 42 6.51 -0.66 -3.96
CA CYS A 42 7.51 -1.68 -4.29
C CYS A 42 7.21 -3.04 -3.62
N GLY A 43 7.83 -4.11 -4.13
CA GLY A 43 7.71 -5.46 -3.57
C GLY A 43 8.07 -5.53 -2.08
N GLU A 44 9.09 -4.78 -1.65
CA GLU A 44 9.51 -4.73 -0.24
C GLU A 44 8.44 -4.08 0.65
N CYS A 45 7.90 -2.91 0.27
CA CYS A 45 6.82 -2.26 1.01
C CYS A 45 5.56 -3.13 1.07
N ARG A 46 5.25 -3.88 -0.01
CA ARG A 46 4.15 -4.86 0.00
C ARG A 46 4.41 -5.99 1.00
N ALA A 47 5.62 -6.56 1.00
CA ALA A 47 5.99 -7.60 1.96
C ALA A 47 6.00 -7.08 3.41
N ARG A 48 6.42 -5.83 3.61
CA ARG A 48 6.39 -5.16 4.91
C ARG A 48 4.96 -4.95 5.42
N LEU A 49 4.06 -4.46 4.56
CA LEU A 49 2.63 -4.34 4.88
C LEU A 49 2.01 -5.69 5.25
N ARG A 50 2.33 -6.77 4.53
CA ARG A 50 1.87 -8.13 4.86
C ARG A 50 2.35 -8.58 6.24
N ARG A 51 3.64 -8.41 6.54
CA ARG A 51 4.21 -8.77 7.85
C ARG A 51 3.59 -8.00 9.01
N LEU A 52 3.22 -6.73 8.79
CA LEU A 52 2.59 -5.89 9.83
C LEU A 52 1.21 -6.38 10.27
N ILE A 53 0.51 -7.13 9.42
CA ILE A 53 -0.86 -7.63 9.68
C ILE A 53 -0.94 -9.14 9.89
N GLU A 54 0.15 -9.86 9.62
CA GLU A 54 0.26 -11.28 9.90
C GLU A 54 0.29 -11.56 11.40
N ASN A 55 -0.30 -12.70 11.78
CA ASN A 55 -0.31 -13.25 13.13
C ASN A 55 -0.59 -12.20 14.23
N PRO A 56 -1.75 -11.52 14.15
CA PRO A 56 -2.08 -10.55 15.18
C PRO A 56 -2.20 -11.25 16.54
N GLY A 57 -1.61 -10.65 17.57
CA GLY A 57 -1.78 -11.12 18.94
C GLY A 57 -3.24 -11.02 19.42
N ALA A 58 -3.50 -11.28 20.70
CA ALA A 58 -4.81 -10.97 21.27
C ALA A 58 -4.98 -9.45 21.43
N GLY A 59 -6.16 -8.92 21.13
CA GLY A 59 -6.42 -7.50 21.32
C GLY A 59 -7.80 -7.04 20.88
N PHE A 60 -8.20 -5.89 21.39
CA PHE A 60 -9.36 -5.15 20.93
C PHE A 60 -8.93 -3.73 20.58
N PHE A 61 -9.39 -3.23 19.45
CA PHE A 61 -9.18 -1.85 19.07
C PHE A 61 -10.46 -1.05 19.36
N PRO A 62 -10.42 -0.07 20.27
CA PRO A 62 -11.59 0.73 20.58
C PRO A 62 -11.90 1.65 19.38
N LEU A 63 -13.01 1.39 18.72
CA LEU A 63 -13.50 2.20 17.61
C LEU A 63 -14.96 2.61 17.86
N THR A 64 -15.23 3.90 17.69
CA THR A 64 -16.61 4.42 17.67
C THR A 64 -17.25 4.07 16.32
N LEU A 65 -18.15 3.10 16.33
CA LEU A 65 -18.86 2.68 15.13
C LEU A 65 -20.07 3.60 14.86
N PRO A 66 -20.20 4.17 13.66
CA PRO A 66 -21.38 4.96 13.33
C PRO A 66 -22.64 4.09 13.26
N THR A 67 -23.79 4.72 13.49
CA THR A 67 -25.10 4.08 13.29
C THR A 67 -25.26 3.67 11.83
N LEU A 68 -25.72 2.44 11.60
CA LEU A 68 -25.96 1.96 10.24
C LEU A 68 -27.26 2.52 9.67
N ALA A 69 -27.23 2.93 8.41
CA ALA A 69 -28.38 3.38 7.64
C ALA A 69 -28.88 2.28 6.69
N GLY A 70 -30.19 2.13 6.59
CA GLY A 70 -30.86 1.15 5.73
C GLY A 70 -32.21 0.71 6.31
N ARG A 71 -32.84 -0.30 5.69
CA ARG A 71 -34.05 -0.95 6.21
C ARG A 71 -33.71 -1.71 7.50
N GLU A 72 -34.62 -1.77 8.47
CA GLU A 72 -34.37 -2.34 9.81
C GLU A 72 -33.75 -3.75 9.75
N ASN A 73 -34.32 -4.67 8.97
CA ASN A 73 -33.80 -6.02 8.80
C ASN A 73 -32.39 -6.04 8.21
N ALA A 74 -32.12 -5.18 7.24
CA ALA A 74 -30.79 -5.05 6.63
C ALA A 74 -29.78 -4.45 7.60
N VAL A 75 -30.19 -3.48 8.42
CA VAL A 75 -29.36 -2.88 9.46
C VAL A 75 -28.98 -3.92 10.51
N SER A 76 -29.94 -4.73 10.97
CA SER A 76 -29.66 -5.80 11.94
C SER A 76 -28.63 -6.80 11.40
N TRP A 77 -28.85 -7.29 10.18
CA TRP A 77 -27.92 -8.22 9.54
C TRP A 77 -26.52 -7.62 9.29
N ALA A 78 -26.46 -6.38 8.82
CA ALA A 78 -25.21 -5.66 8.59
C ALA A 78 -24.44 -5.41 9.89
N LYS A 79 -25.13 -5.18 11.02
CA LYS A 79 -24.48 -5.07 12.35
C LYS A 79 -23.73 -6.35 12.69
N ASP A 80 -24.36 -7.51 12.50
CA ASP A 80 -23.72 -8.80 12.79
C ASP A 80 -22.49 -9.05 11.92
N ILE A 81 -22.57 -8.73 10.63
CA ILE A 81 -21.43 -8.83 9.70
C ILE A 81 -20.29 -7.90 10.15
N ARG A 82 -20.60 -6.62 10.40
CA ARG A 82 -19.62 -5.61 10.83
C ARG A 82 -18.95 -6.01 12.14
N LEU A 83 -19.70 -6.53 13.11
CA LEU A 83 -19.15 -6.97 14.40
C LEU A 83 -18.28 -8.23 14.26
N LYS A 84 -18.65 -9.19 13.42
CA LYS A 84 -17.79 -10.36 13.12
C LYS A 84 -16.46 -9.92 12.52
N LEU A 85 -16.49 -9.00 11.55
CA LEU A 85 -15.27 -8.43 10.96
C LEU A 85 -14.47 -7.62 11.98
N LEU A 86 -15.11 -6.85 12.85
CA LEU A 86 -14.42 -6.10 13.90
C LEU A 86 -13.73 -7.03 14.90
N ARG A 87 -14.32 -8.17 15.25
CA ARG A 87 -13.66 -9.17 16.10
C ARG A 87 -12.45 -9.80 15.42
N LYS A 88 -12.54 -10.02 14.10
CA LYS A 88 -11.43 -10.54 13.29
C LYS A 88 -10.27 -9.54 13.17
N PHE A 89 -10.57 -8.27 12.90
CA PHE A 89 -9.56 -7.25 12.59
C PHE A 89 -9.19 -6.33 13.76
N GLY A 90 -9.97 -6.31 14.84
CA GLY A 90 -9.66 -5.57 16.06
C GLY A 90 -8.26 -5.86 16.60
N PRO A 91 -7.80 -7.12 16.66
CA PRO A 91 -6.43 -7.43 17.05
C PRO A 91 -5.38 -6.88 16.07
N VAL A 92 -5.65 -6.95 14.76
CA VAL A 92 -4.78 -6.38 13.71
C VAL A 92 -4.66 -4.86 13.90
N MET A 93 -5.78 -4.16 14.06
CA MET A 93 -5.79 -2.70 14.27
C MET A 93 -5.06 -2.31 15.56
N ALA A 94 -5.21 -3.08 16.63
CA ALA A 94 -4.49 -2.86 17.88
C ALA A 94 -2.97 -3.05 17.73
N GLN A 95 -2.53 -4.04 16.94
CA GLN A 95 -1.13 -4.25 16.59
C GLN A 95 -0.58 -3.08 15.75
N LEU A 96 -1.31 -2.67 14.71
CA LEU A 96 -0.92 -1.56 13.84
C LEU A 96 -0.77 -0.25 14.63
N LYS A 97 -1.68 0.03 15.58
CA LYS A 97 -1.62 1.23 16.43
C LYS A 97 -0.35 1.31 17.28
N LYS A 98 0.20 0.16 17.68
CA LYS A 98 1.42 0.09 18.50
C LYS A 98 2.70 0.19 17.67
N SER A 99 2.59 -0.03 16.36
CA SER A 99 3.75 -0.02 15.48
C SER A 99 4.19 1.42 15.19
N PRO A 100 5.49 1.75 15.30
CA PRO A 100 6.03 3.04 14.88
C PRO A 100 6.18 3.15 13.35
N ASP A 101 5.90 2.09 12.61
CA ASP A 101 6.04 2.04 11.17
C ASP A 101 5.03 2.96 10.48
N PRO A 102 5.48 3.90 9.61
CA PRO A 102 4.56 4.72 8.83
C PRO A 102 3.53 3.88 8.08
N LEU A 103 3.94 2.76 7.45
CA LEU A 103 3.04 1.90 6.70
C LEU A 103 1.96 1.27 7.60
N ALA A 104 2.24 1.08 8.89
CA ALA A 104 1.24 0.61 9.84
C ALA A 104 0.18 1.68 10.10
N THR A 105 0.58 2.96 10.18
CA THR A 105 -0.35 4.09 10.30
C THR A 105 -1.28 4.19 9.10
N ALA A 106 -0.76 4.05 7.87
CA ALA A 106 -1.59 4.04 6.66
C ALA A 106 -2.54 2.82 6.61
N ALA A 107 -2.07 1.63 6.99
CA ALA A 107 -2.90 0.45 7.08
C ALA A 107 -4.00 0.59 8.14
N LEU A 108 -3.70 1.19 9.30
CA LEU A 108 -4.68 1.48 10.33
C LEU A 108 -5.75 2.45 9.83
N ALA A 109 -5.34 3.53 9.16
CA ALA A 109 -6.27 4.49 8.57
C ALA A 109 -7.21 3.83 7.54
N ALA A 110 -6.73 2.88 6.75
CA ALA A 110 -7.57 2.09 5.84
C ALA A 110 -8.64 1.27 6.57
N TYR A 111 -8.28 0.58 7.66
CA TYR A 111 -9.25 -0.15 8.48
C TYR A 111 -10.25 0.77 9.19
N GLU A 112 -9.79 1.91 9.71
CA GLU A 112 -10.70 2.89 10.31
C GLU A 112 -11.71 3.44 9.30
N MET A 113 -11.27 3.74 8.07
CA MET A 113 -12.17 4.12 6.99
C MET A 113 -13.20 3.03 6.70
N LEU A 114 -12.80 1.76 6.64
CA LEU A 114 -13.70 0.64 6.41
C LEU A 114 -14.81 0.58 7.47
N PHE A 115 -14.45 0.63 8.75
CA PHE A 115 -15.43 0.51 9.83
C PHE A 115 -16.27 1.77 10.07
N LYS A 116 -15.87 2.91 9.53
CA LYS A 116 -16.69 4.13 9.48
C LYS A 116 -17.83 4.05 8.47
N ILE A 117 -17.87 3.05 7.58
CA ILE A 117 -18.92 2.93 6.57
C ILE A 117 -20.27 2.67 7.26
N SER A 118 -21.21 3.60 7.09
CA SER A 118 -22.52 3.58 7.74
C SER A 118 -23.60 2.89 6.91
N THR A 119 -23.40 2.64 5.62
CA THR A 119 -24.43 2.01 4.78
C THR A 119 -24.52 0.50 5.05
N ALA A 120 -25.70 -0.01 5.43
CA ALA A 120 -25.92 -1.44 5.65
C ALA A 120 -25.66 -2.28 4.38
N LEU A 121 -26.01 -1.76 3.21
CA LEU A 121 -25.84 -2.43 1.92
C LEU A 121 -24.38 -2.81 1.65
N PHE A 122 -23.43 -1.92 1.94
CA PHE A 122 -22.00 -2.19 1.75
C PHE A 122 -21.55 -3.46 2.48
N TRP A 123 -21.97 -3.62 3.73
CA TRP A 123 -21.61 -4.78 4.56
C TRP A 123 -22.25 -6.07 4.04
N ILE A 124 -23.48 -6.00 3.54
CA ILE A 124 -24.22 -7.15 3.01
C ILE A 124 -23.62 -7.62 1.67
N GLU A 125 -23.31 -6.69 0.78
CA GLU A 125 -22.73 -6.97 -0.53
C GLU A 125 -21.31 -7.55 -0.41
N ASN A 126 -20.53 -7.06 0.56
CA ASN A 126 -19.14 -7.47 0.77
C ASN A 126 -18.97 -8.50 1.90
N ARG A 127 -20.03 -9.20 2.31
CA ARG A 127 -20.02 -10.12 3.46
C ARG A 127 -19.03 -11.29 3.32
N GLU A 128 -18.80 -11.74 2.07
CA GLU A 128 -17.89 -12.84 1.73
C GLU A 128 -16.49 -12.34 1.35
N PHE A 129 -16.30 -11.01 1.27
CA PHE A 129 -15.02 -10.43 0.91
C PHE A 129 -14.02 -10.58 2.09
N PRO A 130 -12.79 -11.07 1.84
CA PRO A 130 -11.90 -11.50 2.93
C PRO A 130 -11.26 -10.34 3.71
N PHE A 131 -11.17 -9.15 3.11
CA PHE A 131 -10.45 -7.97 3.63
C PHE A 131 -9.03 -8.31 4.12
N ASP A 132 -8.32 -9.08 3.31
CA ASP A 132 -7.00 -9.65 3.62
C ASP A 132 -5.85 -8.65 3.37
N SER A 133 -4.62 -9.17 3.39
CA SER A 133 -3.42 -8.36 3.16
C SER A 133 -3.34 -7.74 1.78
N ALA A 134 -3.90 -8.38 0.76
CA ALA A 134 -3.96 -7.80 -0.58
C ALA A 134 -4.89 -6.59 -0.61
N TRP A 135 -6.04 -6.67 0.08
CA TRP A 135 -6.94 -5.53 0.24
C TRP A 135 -6.26 -4.36 0.96
N VAL A 136 -5.56 -4.61 2.09
CA VAL A 136 -4.87 -3.54 2.83
C VAL A 136 -3.83 -2.84 1.97
N VAL A 137 -2.99 -3.61 1.24
CA VAL A 137 -1.99 -3.03 0.33
C VAL A 137 -2.67 -2.13 -0.69
N PHE A 138 -3.78 -2.57 -1.26
CA PHE A 138 -4.53 -1.79 -2.23
C PHE A 138 -5.07 -0.49 -1.65
N GLU A 139 -5.67 -0.51 -0.47
CA GLU A 139 -6.16 0.69 0.21
C GLU A 139 -5.03 1.68 0.56
N VAL A 140 -3.88 1.17 1.04
CA VAL A 140 -2.71 1.99 1.32
C VAL A 140 -2.19 2.66 0.04
N GLU A 141 -2.11 1.94 -1.08
CA GLU A 141 -1.76 2.53 -2.36
C GLU A 141 -2.74 3.65 -2.78
N HIS A 142 -4.05 3.52 -2.49
CA HIS A 142 -4.99 4.61 -2.75
C HIS A 142 -4.73 5.85 -1.89
N LEU A 143 -4.43 5.66 -0.61
CA LEU A 143 -4.13 6.76 0.31
C LEU A 143 -2.84 7.49 -0.11
N MET A 144 -1.81 6.75 -0.52
CA MET A 144 -0.52 7.32 -0.94
C MET A 144 -0.59 8.05 -2.28
N ARG A 145 -1.53 7.72 -3.16
CA ARG A 145 -1.61 8.38 -4.48
C ARG A 145 -1.98 9.86 -4.36
N PRO A 146 -1.23 10.77 -5.03
CA PRO A 146 -1.58 12.19 -5.07
C PRO A 146 -2.94 12.44 -5.75
N ARG A 147 -3.27 11.63 -6.77
CA ARG A 147 -4.51 11.73 -7.56
C ARG A 147 -5.08 10.35 -7.80
N SER A 148 -6.41 10.25 -7.84
CA SER A 148 -7.09 9.03 -8.30
C SER A 148 -6.79 8.80 -9.78
N THR A 149 -6.10 7.70 -10.11
CA THR A 149 -5.75 7.35 -11.50
C THR A 149 -6.72 6.31 -12.07
N SER A 150 -7.03 6.42 -13.36
CA SER A 150 -7.89 5.48 -14.09
C SER A 150 -7.27 4.09 -14.30
N THR A 151 -5.98 3.93 -13.99
CA THR A 151 -5.23 2.67 -14.12
C THR A 151 -5.53 1.65 -13.04
N VAL A 152 -6.37 2.00 -12.06
CA VAL A 152 -6.64 1.18 -10.89
C VAL A 152 -8.08 0.71 -10.93
N ARG A 153 -8.29 -0.60 -10.86
CA ARG A 153 -9.63 -1.20 -10.83
C ARG A 153 -10.39 -0.72 -9.60
N LEU A 154 -11.48 0.02 -9.80
CA LEU A 154 -12.38 0.37 -8.71
C LEU A 154 -13.08 -0.91 -8.21
N SER A 155 -12.95 -1.19 -6.91
CA SER A 155 -13.64 -2.33 -6.27
C SER A 155 -14.79 -1.82 -5.41
N GLY A 156 -15.95 -2.48 -5.48
CA GLY A 156 -17.07 -2.22 -4.57
C GLY A 156 -16.77 -2.54 -3.10
N SER A 157 -15.72 -3.34 -2.84
CA SER A 157 -15.22 -3.64 -1.50
C SER A 157 -14.19 -2.63 -0.97
N SER A 158 -13.83 -1.61 -1.77
CA SER A 158 -12.82 -0.62 -1.38
C SER A 158 -13.42 0.47 -0.51
N ALA A 159 -12.84 0.68 0.67
CA ALA A 159 -13.24 1.75 1.57
C ALA A 159 -12.91 3.11 0.96
N PHE A 160 -11.73 3.25 0.36
CA PHE A 160 -11.35 4.46 -0.37
C PHE A 160 -12.34 4.78 -1.50
N VAL A 161 -12.70 3.79 -2.34
CA VAL A 161 -13.64 4.02 -3.45
C VAL A 161 -15.01 4.44 -2.92
N TYR A 162 -15.53 3.78 -1.88
CA TYR A 162 -16.77 4.18 -1.23
C TYR A 162 -16.73 5.65 -0.78
N TRP A 163 -15.70 6.02 -0.01
CA TRP A 163 -15.60 7.39 0.51
C TRP A 163 -15.33 8.43 -0.58
N SER A 164 -14.71 8.04 -1.70
CA SER A 164 -14.48 8.96 -2.82
C SER A 164 -15.79 9.44 -3.49
N GLN A 165 -16.85 8.65 -3.33
CA GLN A 165 -18.20 8.89 -3.87
C GLN A 165 -19.13 9.52 -2.82
N VAL A 166 -18.95 9.17 -1.53
CA VAL A 166 -19.85 9.61 -0.45
C VAL A 166 -19.33 10.86 0.27
N ASP A 167 -18.10 10.82 0.79
CA ASP A 167 -17.50 11.91 1.56
C ASP A 167 -15.96 11.87 1.52
N ARG A 168 -15.39 12.82 0.79
CA ARG A 168 -13.93 12.95 0.63
C ARG A 168 -13.21 13.45 1.88
N SER A 169 -13.92 14.02 2.86
CA SER A 169 -13.31 14.49 4.11
C SER A 169 -12.70 13.34 4.92
N ILE A 170 -13.33 12.15 4.87
CA ILE A 170 -12.83 10.93 5.51
C ILE A 170 -11.51 10.49 4.88
N ILE A 171 -11.38 10.59 3.56
CA ILE A 171 -10.10 10.32 2.85
C ILE A 171 -9.05 11.36 3.24
N ALA A 172 -9.42 12.64 3.28
CA ALA A 172 -8.49 13.70 3.67
C ALA A 172 -7.95 13.49 5.10
N ALA A 173 -8.81 13.12 6.05
CA ALA A 173 -8.41 12.77 7.41
C ALA A 173 -7.50 11.53 7.45
N ALA A 174 -7.83 10.48 6.68
CA ALA A 174 -7.00 9.29 6.58
C ALA A 174 -5.61 9.59 5.96
N LYS A 175 -5.56 10.44 4.93
CA LYS A 175 -4.30 10.90 4.33
C LYS A 175 -3.48 11.75 5.30
N ALA A 176 -4.12 12.64 6.07
CA ALA A 176 -3.44 13.44 7.08
C ALA A 176 -2.83 12.55 8.18
N ALA A 177 -3.56 11.52 8.63
CA ALA A 177 -3.05 10.53 9.56
C ALA A 177 -1.89 9.71 8.97
N ALA A 178 -1.96 9.39 7.66
CA ALA A 178 -0.95 8.63 6.94
C ALA A 178 0.20 9.49 6.35
N SER A 179 0.24 10.80 6.63
CA SER A 179 1.14 11.76 5.95
C SER A 179 2.62 11.39 6.08
N VAL A 180 3.02 10.76 7.19
CA VAL A 180 4.39 10.26 7.41
C VAL A 180 4.82 9.21 6.38
N VAL A 181 3.88 8.48 5.75
CA VAL A 181 4.15 7.55 4.64
C VAL A 181 4.27 8.26 3.30
N ILE A 182 3.55 9.38 3.16
CA ILE A 182 3.40 10.12 1.91
C ILE A 182 4.62 11.04 1.67
N ASP A 183 5.32 11.43 2.73
CA ASP A 183 6.54 12.26 2.70
C ASP A 183 7.86 11.47 2.85
N VAL A 184 7.85 10.14 2.69
CA VAL A 184 9.10 9.35 2.71
C VAL A 184 9.87 9.55 1.39
N ASP A 185 10.47 10.72 1.22
CA ASP A 185 11.72 10.84 0.48
C ASP A 185 12.82 10.26 1.36
N VAL A 186 12.94 8.93 1.37
CA VAL A 186 14.08 8.26 1.97
C VAL A 186 14.72 7.41 0.90
N VAL A 187 15.55 8.08 0.10
CA VAL A 187 16.79 7.48 -0.38
C VAL A 187 17.79 7.70 0.74
N PRO A 188 18.15 6.71 1.57
CA PRO A 188 19.48 6.73 2.16
C PRO A 188 20.41 6.50 0.98
N ALA A 189 21.26 7.49 0.71
CA ALA A 189 22.25 7.47 -0.33
C ALA A 189 22.93 6.09 -0.41
N ALA A 190 22.90 5.47 -1.59
CA ALA A 190 23.91 4.50 -1.97
C ALA A 190 25.25 5.26 -2.13
N GLN A 191 25.80 5.74 -1.02
CA GLN A 191 27.19 6.12 -0.85
C GLN A 191 27.83 5.04 0.01
N ALA A 192 28.05 3.88 -0.58
CA ALA A 192 28.99 2.91 -0.07
C ALA A 192 29.60 2.17 -1.26
N VAL A 193 30.86 2.48 -1.50
CA VAL A 193 31.83 1.70 -2.29
C VAL A 193 31.66 1.75 -3.81
N PHE A 194 31.88 2.94 -4.39
CA PHE A 194 32.77 2.99 -5.57
C PHE A 194 34.18 3.23 -5.04
N GLU A 195 34.84 2.15 -4.63
CA GLU A 195 36.30 2.15 -4.67
C GLU A 195 36.68 2.32 -6.14
N THR A 196 37.15 3.51 -6.47
CA THR A 196 37.90 3.77 -7.69
C THR A 196 39.06 2.80 -7.72
N HIS A 197 38.94 1.71 -8.48
CA HIS A 197 40.08 1.00 -9.01
C HIS A 197 40.81 1.96 -9.96
N ALA A 198 41.67 2.79 -9.37
CA ALA A 198 42.70 3.49 -10.10
C ALA A 198 43.64 2.43 -10.68
N SER A 199 43.60 2.31 -12.00
CA SER A 199 44.56 1.55 -12.80
C SER A 199 45.97 2.09 -12.52
N SER A 200 46.71 1.45 -11.61
CA SER A 200 48.15 1.68 -11.47
C SER A 200 48.89 0.89 -12.55
N GLN A 201 49.22 1.57 -13.64
CA GLN A 201 50.27 1.12 -14.56
C GLN A 201 51.60 1.03 -13.79
N PRO A 202 52.41 -0.03 -13.96
CA PRO A 202 53.73 -0.06 -13.37
C PRO A 202 54.66 0.89 -14.15
N ALA A 203 55.17 1.88 -13.42
CA ALA A 203 56.22 2.77 -13.90
C ALA A 203 57.52 1.98 -14.12
N THR A 204 58.06 2.11 -15.33
CA THR A 204 59.43 1.78 -15.70
C THR A 204 60.42 2.45 -14.76
N ALA A 205 61.27 1.66 -14.09
CA ALA A 205 62.49 2.14 -13.46
C ALA A 205 63.67 1.33 -14.01
N GLN A 206 64.41 1.96 -14.93
CA GLN A 206 65.80 1.61 -15.21
C GLN A 206 66.68 2.28 -14.16
N SER A 207 67.66 1.55 -13.61
CA SER A 207 69.10 1.90 -13.62
C SER A 207 69.87 1.65 -12.31
N ILE A 208 70.59 0.51 -12.18
CA ILE A 208 72.06 0.22 -12.18
C ILE A 208 72.83 0.37 -10.84
N PHE A 209 73.71 -0.63 -10.60
CA PHE A 209 74.92 -0.77 -9.75
C PHE A 209 74.67 -1.24 -8.30
N LEU A 210 75.26 -2.33 -7.79
CA LEU A 210 76.59 -2.94 -7.96
C LEU A 210 76.52 -4.47 -8.12
#